data_AF-A0A4Q0QV69-F1
#
_entry.id   AF-A0A4Q0QV69-F1
#
_cell.length_a   1.000
_cell.length_b   1.000
_cell.length_c   1.000
_cell.angle_alpha   90.00
_cell.angle_beta   90.00
_cell.angle_gamma   90.00
#
_symmetry.space_group_name_H-M   'P 1'
#
loop_
_entity.id
_entity.type
_entity.pdbx_description
1 polymer ?
#
loop_
_entity_poly.entity_id
_entity_poly.type
_entity_poly.pdbx_seq_one_letter_code
_entity_poly.pdbx_strand_id
1 'polypeptide(L)'
;MATSLAEWTKQLRTEQRLLVKADRDIEEGSQRIRDQEDRVRELTAEGHDTRQAERLVDLLKETLVEWERHRVLIEQRVTYLRRQVEAG
;
A
#
# COMPACT_ATOMS: atom_id res chain seq x y z
N MET A 1 -25.83 -12.05 14.68
CA MET A 1 -25.02 -12.76 15.70
C MET A 1 -24.08 -11.73 16.31
N ALA A 2 -24.01 -11.64 17.63
CA ALA A 2 -23.06 -10.74 18.30
C ALA A 2 -21.64 -11.32 18.11
N THR A 3 -20.73 -10.53 17.54
CA THR A 3 -19.32 -10.89 17.44
C THR A 3 -18.72 -10.93 18.84
N SER A 4 -18.04 -12.02 19.21
CA SER A 4 -17.44 -12.16 20.54
C SER A 4 -16.18 -11.32 20.70
N LEU A 5 -15.80 -10.99 21.94
CA LEU A 5 -14.53 -10.30 22.24
C LEU A 5 -13.30 -11.03 21.66
N ALA A 6 -13.32 -12.37 21.70
CA ALA A 6 -12.25 -13.19 21.12
C ALA A 6 -12.17 -13.02 19.60
N GLU A 7 -13.32 -12.93 18.91
CA GLU A 7 -13.38 -12.71 17.47
C GLU A 7 -12.93 -11.28 17.10
N TRP A 8 -13.35 -10.26 17.86
CA TRP A 8 -12.87 -8.89 17.68
C TRP A 8 -11.35 -8.78 17.85
N THR A 9 -10.80 -9.44 18.88
CA THR A 9 -9.35 -9.46 19.12
C THR A 9 -8.59 -10.14 17.99
N LYS A 10 -9.14 -11.23 17.43
CA LYS A 10 -8.54 -11.93 16.29
C LYS A 10 -8.54 -11.08 15.02
N GLN A 11 -9.65 -10.39 14.74
CA GLN A 11 -9.73 -9.45 13.63
C GLN A 11 -8.74 -8.31 13.81
N LEU A 12 -8.66 -7.71 15.00
CA LEU A 12 -7.73 -6.62 15.28
C LEU A 12 -6.28 -7.01 14.99
N ARG A 13 -5.84 -8.19 15.48
CA ARG A 13 -4.48 -8.70 15.22
C ARG A 13 -4.22 -8.95 13.73
N THR A 14 -5.24 -9.33 12.98
CA THR A 14 -5.12 -9.56 11.53
C THR A 14 -4.92 -8.25 10.79
N GLU A 15 -5.76 -7.25 11.06
CA GLU A 15 -5.66 -5.94 10.43
C GLU A 15 -4.35 -5.22 10.78
N GLN A 16 -3.87 -5.36 12.01
CA GLN A 16 -2.55 -4.82 12.40
C GLN A 16 -1.40 -5.42 11.59
N ARG A 17 -1.43 -6.74 11.32
CA ARG A 17 -0.42 -7.39 10.47
C ARG A 17 -0.54 -6.94 9.01
N LEU A 18 -1.76 -6.76 8.51
CA LEU A 18 -1.98 -6.25 7.17
C LEU A 18 -1.49 -4.80 7.02
N LEU A 19 -1.66 -3.97 8.05
CA LEU A 19 -1.16 -2.60 8.05
C LEU A 19 0.37 -2.55 7.92
N VAL A 20 1.08 -3.34 8.74
CA VAL A 20 2.56 -3.45 8.66
C VAL A 20 3.02 -3.95 7.28
N LYS A 21 2.30 -4.91 6.70
CA LYS A 21 2.58 -5.39 5.35
C LYS A 21 2.35 -4.29 4.31
N ALA A 22 1.24 -3.55 4.41
CA ALA A 22 0.93 -2.45 3.50
C ALA A 22 1.98 -1.34 3.56
N ASP A 23 2.44 -0.96 4.75
CA ASP A 23 3.55 0.00 4.93
C ASP A 23 4.79 -0.44 4.15
N ARG A 24 5.19 -1.70 4.32
CA ARG A 24 6.35 -2.27 3.63
C ARG A 24 6.15 -2.35 2.11
N ASP A 25 5.00 -2.83 1.66
CA ASP A 25 4.69 -2.96 0.23
C ASP A 25 4.71 -1.58 -0.46
N ILE A 26 4.23 -0.53 0.20
CA ILE A 26 4.27 0.87 -0.29
C ILE A 26 5.71 1.38 -0.36
N GLU A 27 6.53 1.15 0.66
CA GLU A 27 7.93 1.55 0.65
C GLU A 27 8.72 0.87 -0.48
N GLU A 28 8.59 -0.45 -0.59
CA GLU A 28 9.23 -1.21 -1.67
C GLU A 28 8.69 -0.79 -3.05
N GLY A 29 7.39 -0.46 -3.15
CA GLY A 29 6.76 0.06 -4.37
C GLY A 29 7.29 1.43 -4.78
N SER A 30 7.45 2.34 -3.82
CA SER A 30 8.02 3.67 -4.05
C SER A 30 9.47 3.57 -4.54
N GLN A 31 10.28 2.69 -3.94
CA GLN A 31 11.65 2.48 -4.39
C GLN A 31 11.69 1.92 -5.82
N ARG A 32 10.86 0.91 -6.14
CA ARG A 32 10.77 0.38 -7.50
C ARG A 32 10.42 1.45 -8.53
N ILE A 33 9.51 2.38 -8.21
CA ILE A 33 9.14 3.47 -9.11
C ILE A 33 10.35 4.37 -9.37
N ARG A 34 11.11 4.76 -8.33
CA ARG A 34 12.32 5.55 -8.50
C ARG A 34 13.34 4.85 -9.40
N ASP A 35 13.55 3.55 -9.18
CA ASP A 35 14.47 2.76 -10.01
C ASP A 35 14.00 2.72 -11.49
N GLN A 36 12.70 2.67 -11.75
CA GLN A 36 12.16 2.75 -13.12
C GLN A 36 12.31 4.15 -13.72
N GLU A 37 12.09 5.21 -12.95
CA GLU A 37 12.32 6.59 -13.39
C GLU A 37 13.78 6.82 -13.78
N ASP A 38 14.72 6.31 -12.99
CA ASP A 38 16.15 6.40 -13.24
C ASP A 38 16.51 5.70 -14.56
N ARG A 39 16.00 4.48 -14.75
CA ARG A 39 16.21 3.71 -15.99
C ARG A 39 15.60 4.39 -17.22
N VAL A 40 14.43 5.01 -17.08
CA VAL A 40 13.82 5.79 -18.17
C VAL A 40 14.71 6.99 -18.53
N ARG A 41 15.27 7.68 -17.54
CA ARG A 41 16.19 8.81 -17.78
C ARG A 41 17.45 8.37 -18.53
N GLU A 42 18.03 7.22 -18.16
CA GLU A 42 19.18 6.63 -18.86
C GLU A 42 18.85 6.30 -20.31
N LEU A 43 17.75 5.57 -20.56
CA LEU A 43 17.32 5.20 -21.90
C LEU A 43 17.04 6.42 -22.80
N THR A 44 16.42 7.46 -22.23
CA THR A 44 16.17 8.71 -22.95
C THR A 44 17.48 9.41 -23.32
N ALA A 45 18.47 9.43 -22.42
CA ALA A 45 19.78 10.03 -22.69
C ALA A 45 20.56 9.27 -23.78
N GLU A 46 20.36 7.96 -23.89
CA GLU A 46 20.90 7.11 -24.95
C GLU A 46 20.15 7.25 -26.30
N GLY A 47 19.06 8.02 -26.33
CA GLY A 47 18.27 8.30 -27.54
C GLY A 47 17.23 7.24 -27.89
N HIS A 48 16.87 6.36 -26.94
CA HIS A 48 15.81 5.38 -27.14
C HIS A 48 14.41 6.02 -27.11
N ASP A 49 13.43 5.43 -27.82
CA ASP A 49 12.01 5.80 -27.65
C ASP A 49 11.49 5.22 -26.32
N THR A 50 11.34 6.10 -25.34
CA THR A 50 10.96 5.76 -23.96
C THR A 50 9.47 5.96 -23.66
N ARG A 51 8.64 6.35 -24.63
CA ARG A 51 7.22 6.69 -24.40
C ARG A 51 6.42 5.59 -23.69
N GLN A 52 6.70 4.33 -23.98
CA GLN A 52 6.04 3.19 -23.32
C GLN A 52 6.52 3.02 -21.88
N ALA A 53 7.81 3.25 -21.64
CA ALA A 53 8.40 3.13 -20.31
C ALA A 53 7.93 4.27 -19.39
N GLU A 54 7.81 5.48 -19.92
CA GLU A 54 7.19 6.62 -19.22
C GLU A 54 5.75 6.32 -18.80
N ARG A 55 4.92 5.80 -19.74
CA ARG A 55 3.55 5.39 -19.41
C ARG A 55 3.47 4.31 -18.34
N LEU A 56 4.41 3.36 -18.36
CA LEU A 56 4.49 2.33 -17.33
C LEU A 56 4.78 2.95 -15.96
N VAL A 57 5.73 3.89 -15.88
CA VAL A 57 6.05 4.61 -14.64
C VAL A 57 4.83 5.36 -14.12
N ASP A 58 4.10 6.06 -14.99
CA ASP A 58 2.88 6.78 -14.60
C ASP A 58 1.81 5.84 -14.06
N LEU A 59 1.57 4.70 -14.73
CA LEU A 59 0.64 3.68 -14.25
C LEU A 59 1.07 3.09 -12.89
N LEU A 60 2.36 2.89 -12.66
CA LEU A 60 2.88 2.41 -11.37
C LEU A 60 2.65 3.44 -10.26
N LYS A 61 2.81 4.74 -10.55
CA LYS A 61 2.50 5.82 -9.60
C LYS A 61 1.02 5.85 -9.25
N GLU A 62 0.14 5.76 -10.24
CA GLU A 62 -1.31 5.67 -10.02
C GLU A 62 -1.66 4.44 -9.15
N THR A 63 -1.03 3.30 -9.43
CA THR A 63 -1.22 2.07 -8.65
C THR A 63 -0.76 2.25 -7.19
N LEU A 64 0.38 2.93 -6.96
CA LEU A 64 0.88 3.20 -5.61
C LEU A 64 -0.10 4.08 -4.82
N VAL A 65 -0.72 5.07 -5.46
CA VAL A 65 -1.77 5.89 -4.84
C VAL A 65 -2.95 5.03 -4.37
N GLU A 66 -3.36 4.03 -5.15
CA GLU A 66 -4.43 3.11 -4.71
C GLU A 66 -3.99 2.22 -3.54
N TRP A 67 -2.70 1.86 -3.45
CA TRP A 67 -2.17 1.13 -2.29
C TRP A 67 -2.17 2.00 -1.03
N GLU A 68 -1.79 3.27 -1.13
CA GLU A 68 -1.86 4.24 -0.04
C GLU A 68 -3.31 4.45 0.44
N ARG A 69 -4.27 4.55 -0.48
CA ARG A 69 -5.69 4.62 -0.15
C ARG A 69 -6.17 3.36 0.57
N HIS A 70 -5.77 2.19 0.09
CA HIS A 70 -6.11 0.92 0.74
C HIS A 70 -5.52 0.82 2.15
N ARG A 71 -4.27 1.26 2.36
CA ARG A 71 -3.64 1.34 3.69
C ARG A 71 -4.47 2.19 4.66
N VAL A 72 -5.00 3.33 4.22
CA VAL A 72 -5.88 4.17 5.05
C VAL A 72 -7.14 3.42 5.49
N LEU A 73 -7.74 2.61 4.62
CA LEU A 73 -8.90 1.78 4.98
C LEU A 73 -8.57 0.75 6.06
N ILE A 74 -7.39 0.11 5.98
CA ILE A 74 -6.90 -0.81 7.01
C ILE A 74 -6.73 -0.07 8.35
N GLU A 75 -6.13 1.12 8.33
CA GLU A 75 -5.93 1.93 9.55
C GLU A 75 -7.25 2.35 10.21
N GLN A 76 -8.25 2.74 9.41
CA GLN A 76 -9.60 3.03 9.88
C GLN A 76 -10.24 1.78 10.52
N ARG A 77 -10.06 0.61 9.90
CA ARG A 77 -10.56 -0.67 10.43
C ARG A 77 -9.89 -1.05 11.74
N VAL A 78 -8.57 -0.90 11.86
CA VAL A 78 -7.83 -1.11 13.12
C VAL A 78 -8.38 -0.22 14.22
N THR A 79 -8.59 1.07 13.92
CA THR A 79 -9.13 2.04 14.89
C THR A 79 -10.53 1.64 15.38
N TYR A 80 -11.40 1.24 14.45
CA TYR A 80 -12.72 0.72 14.79
C TYR A 80 -12.63 -0.51 15.70
N LEU A 81 -11.80 -1.49 15.35
CA LEU A 81 -11.67 -2.75 16.09
C LEU A 81 -11.09 -2.55 17.50
N ARG A 82 -10.14 -1.62 17.68
CA ARG A 82 -9.63 -1.26 19.01
C ARG A 82 -10.74 -0.81 19.94
N ARG A 83 -11.61 0.08 19.46
CA ARG A 83 -12.77 0.56 20.25
C ARG A 83 -13.74 -0.57 20.63
N GLN A 84 -13.94 -1.55 19.74
CA GLN A 84 -14.80 -2.71 20.05
C GLN A 84 -14.19 -3.63 21.12
N VAL A 85 -12.86 -3.81 21.09
CA VAL A 85 -12.14 -4.61 22.09
C VAL A 85 -12.06 -3.89 23.44
N GLU A 86 -11.92 -2.57 23.45
CA GLU A 86 -11.90 -1.76 24.68
C GLU A 86 -13.27 -1.64 25.36
N ALA A 87 -14.36 -1.76 24.59
CA ALA A 87 -15.73 -1.63 25.08
C ALA A 87 -16.37 -2.95 25.56
N GLY A 88 -15.77 -4.10 25.27
CA GLY A 88 -16.28 -5.44 25.58
C GLY A 88 -15.44 -6.16 26.62
#